data_AF-A0A8T1PNN8-F1
#
_entry.id   AF-A0A8T1PNN8-F1
#
_cell.length_a   1.000
_cell.length_b   1.000
_cell.length_c   1.000
_cell.angle_alpha   90.00
_cell.angle_beta   90.00
_cell.angle_gamma   90.00
#
_symmetry.space_group_name_H-M   'P 1'
#
loop_
_entity.id
_entity.type
_entity.pdbx_description
1 polymer ?
#
loop_
_entity_poly.entity_id
_entity_poly.type
_entity_poly.pdbx_seq_one_letter_code
_entity_poly.pdbx_strand_id
1 'polypeptide(L)'
;MTKYNEKKIRAALARMVIVDDLPFRVVEGQRFRNYTKSLDPKFPIPFHFIVMKDYMRLFLRENNSLEKMILITKQIVYLTTNTRASIQNINYVCFTAHFTDIHA
;
A
#
# COMPACT_ATOMS: atom_id res chain seq x y z
N MET A 1 28.26 9.78 0.19
CA MET A 1 27.29 9.27 1.18
C MET A 1 25.94 9.95 0.94
N THR A 2 24.87 9.18 0.67
CA THR A 2 23.52 9.73 0.58
C THR A 2 23.07 10.24 1.96
N LYS A 3 22.58 11.50 2.01
CA LYS A 3 22.07 12.13 3.23
C LYS A 3 20.89 11.33 3.81
N TYR A 4 20.88 11.12 5.13
CA TYR A 4 19.75 10.50 5.84
C TYR A 4 18.43 11.22 5.48
N ASN A 5 17.42 10.44 5.11
CA ASN A 5 16.10 10.95 4.77
C ASN A 5 15.03 9.96 5.24
N GLU A 6 14.52 10.20 6.45
CA GLU A 6 13.49 9.37 7.07
C GLU A 6 12.25 9.21 6.20
N LYS A 7 11.80 10.27 5.53
CA LYS A 7 10.61 10.22 4.65
C LYS A 7 10.82 9.23 3.51
N LYS A 8 12.02 9.18 2.94
CA LYS A 8 12.36 8.23 1.87
C LYS A 8 12.38 6.79 2.40
N ILE A 9 12.94 6.55 3.58
CA ILE A 9 12.97 5.21 4.20
C ILE A 9 11.55 4.73 4.52
N ARG A 10 10.72 5.60 5.11
CA ARG A 10 9.32 5.27 5.43
C ARG A 10 8.48 4.99 4.18
N ALA A 11 8.68 5.75 3.10
CA ALA A 11 8.02 5.49 1.83
C ALA A 11 8.44 4.13 1.22
N ALA A 12 9.73 3.76 1.33
CA ALA A 12 10.22 2.46 0.89
C ALA A 12 9.63 1.32 1.74
N LEU A 13 9.57 1.48 3.06
CA LEU A 13 8.94 0.52 3.97
C LEU A 13 7.44 0.32 3.65
N ALA A 14 6.70 1.40 3.45
CA ALA A 14 5.29 1.30 3.07
C ALA A 14 5.11 0.61 1.71
N ARG A 15 5.97 0.89 0.73
CA ARG A 15 5.98 0.19 -0.57
C ARG A 15 6.27 -1.30 -0.45
N MET A 16 7.26 -1.69 0.36
CA MET A 16 7.56 -3.10 0.64
C MET A 16 6.33 -3.80 1.21
N VAL A 17 5.67 -3.19 2.19
CA VAL A 17 4.43 -3.74 2.79
C VAL A 17 3.31 -3.90 1.75
N ILE A 18 3.14 -2.95 0.82
CA ILE A 18 2.13 -3.02 -0.25
C ILE A 18 2.46 -4.13 -1.26
N VAL A 19 3.68 -4.12 -1.80
CA VAL A 19 4.08 -4.98 -2.93
C VAL A 19 4.21 -6.44 -2.49
N ASP A 20 4.75 -6.66 -1.29
CA ASP A 20 5.00 -8.00 -0.76
C ASP A 20 3.82 -8.51 0.09
N ASP A 21 2.71 -7.77 0.15
CA ASP A 21 1.51 -8.06 0.95
C ASP A 21 1.83 -8.48 2.40
N LEU A 22 2.73 -7.71 3.04
CA LEU A 22 3.21 -8.04 4.38
C LEU A 22 2.24 -7.55 5.46
N PRO A 23 2.12 -8.27 6.59
CA PRO A 23 1.43 -7.73 7.76
C PRO A 23 2.08 -6.43 8.22
N PHE A 24 1.28 -5.41 8.57
CA PHE A 24 1.80 -4.15 9.12
C PHE A 24 2.69 -4.34 10.35
N ARG A 25 2.45 -5.42 11.11
CA ARG A 25 3.24 -5.81 12.29
C ARG A 25 4.62 -6.36 11.97
N VAL A 26 5.02 -6.47 10.69
CA VAL A 26 6.39 -6.87 10.31
C VAL A 26 7.45 -6.04 11.03
N VAL A 27 7.17 -4.75 11.29
CA VAL A 27 8.05 -3.82 12.01
C VAL A 27 8.24 -4.11 13.51
N GLU A 28 7.39 -4.97 14.07
CA GLU A 28 7.47 -5.42 15.46
C GLU A 28 8.35 -6.67 15.59
N GLY A 29 8.58 -7.40 14.49
CA GLY A 29 9.39 -8.60 14.48
C GLY A 29 10.85 -8.34 14.84
N GLN A 30 11.39 -9.15 15.75
CA GLN A 30 12.77 -8.99 16.21
C GLN A 30 13.80 -9.05 15.07
N ARG A 31 13.58 -9.95 14.09
CA ARG A 31 14.46 -10.09 12.91
C ARG A 31 14.48 -8.82 12.06
N PHE A 32 13.30 -8.25 11.79
CA PHE A 32 13.18 -6.99 11.06
C PHE A 32 13.87 -5.84 11.81
N ARG A 33 13.66 -5.76 13.13
CA ARG A 33 14.28 -4.71 13.96
C ARG A 33 15.80 -4.82 13.99
N ASN A 34 16.34 -6.03 14.14
CA ASN A 34 17.78 -6.26 14.12
C ASN A 34 18.36 -5.88 12.75
N TYR A 35 17.77 -6.39 11.65
CA TYR A 35 18.18 -6.04 10.29
C TYR A 35 18.19 -4.52 10.06
N THR A 36 17.09 -3.85 10.41
CA THR A 36 16.95 -2.40 10.19
C THR A 36 17.96 -1.60 11.02
N LYS A 37 18.21 -1.98 12.28
CA LYS A 37 19.22 -1.34 13.12
C LYS A 37 20.65 -1.57 12.62
N SER A 38 20.93 -2.71 12.00
CA SER A 38 22.22 -2.98 11.36
C SER A 38 22.46 -2.11 10.12
N LEU A 39 21.40 -1.69 9.43
CA LEU A 39 21.48 -0.77 8.29
C LEU A 39 21.70 0.68 8.74
N ASP A 40 20.85 1.17 9.64
CA ASP A 40 20.98 2.51 10.22
C ASP A 40 20.40 2.54 11.65
N PRO A 41 21.26 2.58 12.68
CA PRO A 41 20.83 2.66 14.07
C PRO A 41 20.00 3.91 14.41
N LYS A 42 20.10 4.98 13.60
CA LYS A 42 19.40 6.25 13.83
C LYS A 42 17.96 6.22 13.34
N PHE A 43 17.60 5.26 12.48
CA PHE A 43 16.25 5.20 11.94
C PHE A 43 15.24 4.80 13.03
N PRO A 44 14.27 5.68 13.36
CA PRO A 44 13.25 5.35 14.33
C PRO A 44 12.23 4.40 13.69
N ILE A 45 12.36 3.11 13.97
CA ILE A 45 11.46 2.09 13.43
C ILE A 45 10.02 2.46 13.81
N PRO A 46 9.13 2.71 12.82
CA PRO A 46 7.77 3.12 13.10
C PRO A 46 6.97 1.96 13.71
N PHE A 47 5.94 2.31 14.48
CA PHE A 47 4.93 1.34 14.89
C PHE A 47 4.04 0.92 13.72
N HIS A 48 3.40 -0.25 13.81
CA HIS A 48 2.54 -0.77 12.74
C HIS A 48 1.43 0.21 12.33
N PHE A 49 0.87 0.98 13.27
CA PHE A 49 -0.18 1.97 12.98
C PHE A 49 0.34 3.15 12.13
N ILE A 50 1.62 3.51 12.29
CA ILE A 50 2.27 4.54 11.46
C ILE A 50 2.52 4.00 10.05
N VAL A 51 2.95 2.73 9.94
CA VAL A 51 3.11 2.04 8.66
C VAL A 51 1.78 1.98 7.91
N MET A 52 0.68 1.65 8.60
CA MET A 52 -0.67 1.67 8.04
C MET A 52 -1.05 3.07 7.53
N LYS A 53 -0.73 4.15 8.27
CA LYS A 53 -0.99 5.52 7.80
C LYS A 53 -0.18 5.87 6.55
N ASP A 54 1.08 5.45 6.47
CA ASP A 54 1.93 5.67 5.30
C ASP A 54 1.45 4.85 4.09
N TYR A 55 1.05 3.59 4.32
CA TYR A 55 0.37 2.73 3.35
C TYR A 55 -0.85 3.43 2.76
N MET A 56 -1.77 3.88 3.63
CA MET A 56 -3.03 4.50 3.19
C MET A 56 -2.79 5.80 2.41
N ARG A 57 -1.76 6.56 2.78
CA ARG A 57 -1.37 7.77 2.03
C ARG A 57 -0.90 7.45 0.62
N LEU A 58 -0.12 6.39 0.45
CA LEU A 58 0.32 5.94 -0.88
C LEU A 58 -0.88 5.46 -1.69
N PHE A 59 -1.73 4.62 -1.10
CA PHE A 59 -2.95 4.14 -1.75
C PHE A 59 -3.84 5.30 -2.24
N LEU A 60 -4.17 6.26 -1.37
CA LEU A 60 -5.01 7.41 -1.72
C LEU A 60 -4.38 8.29 -2.80
N ARG A 61 -3.05 8.44 -2.79
CA ARG A 61 -2.33 9.19 -3.83
C ARG A 61 -2.47 8.50 -5.19
N GLU A 62 -2.22 7.20 -5.25
CA GLU A 62 -2.31 6.44 -6.51
C GLU A 62 -3.77 6.37 -6.99
N ASN A 63 -4.73 6.16 -6.08
CA ASN A 63 -6.16 6.17 -6.40
C ASN A 63 -6.61 7.50 -7.03
N ASN A 64 -6.23 8.63 -6.42
CA ASN A 64 -6.53 9.95 -6.97
C ASN A 64 -5.84 10.21 -8.32
N SER A 65 -4.64 9.66 -8.52
CA SER A 65 -3.93 9.77 -9.79
C SER A 65 -4.64 8.96 -10.89
N LEU A 66 -5.08 7.75 -10.55
CA LEU A 66 -5.81 6.87 -11.45
C LEU A 66 -7.17 7.46 -11.83
N GLU A 67 -7.93 7.98 -10.85
CA GLU A 67 -9.20 8.65 -11.10
C GLU A 67 -9.04 9.82 -12.07
N LYS A 68 -8.05 10.70 -11.85
CA LYS A 68 -7.75 11.81 -12.75
C LYS A 68 -7.40 11.33 -14.15
N MET A 69 -6.56 10.30 -14.25
CA MET A 69 -6.16 9.74 -15.54
C MET A 69 -7.39 9.22 -16.31
N ILE A 70 -8.25 8.43 -15.67
CA ILE A 70 -9.48 7.88 -16.27
C ILE A 70 -10.40 9.01 -16.75
N LEU A 71 -10.60 10.04 -15.91
CA LEU A 71 -11.46 11.18 -16.25
C LEU A 71 -10.92 12.00 -17.43
N ILE A 72 -9.61 12.27 -17.45
CA ILE A 72 -8.96 13.06 -18.52
C ILE A 72 -8.99 12.30 -19.85
N THR A 73 -8.70 11.00 -19.81
CA THR A 73 -8.66 10.13 -21.00
C THR A 73 -10.03 9.66 -21.46
N LYS A 74 -11.08 9.91 -20.66
CA LYS A 74 -12.47 9.47 -20.90
C LYS A 74 -12.56 7.96 -21.15
N GLN A 75 -11.76 7.18 -20.41
CA GLN A 75 -11.77 5.72 -20.52
C GLN A 75 -13.08 5.14 -19.99
N ILE A 76 -13.56 4.09 -20.66
CA ILE A 76 -14.72 3.32 -20.20
C ILE A 76 -14.28 2.43 -19.03
N VAL A 77 -15.01 2.52 -17.93
CA VAL A 77 -14.80 1.70 -16.73
C VAL A 77 -15.91 0.66 -16.63
N TYR A 78 -15.53 -0.61 -16.53
CA TYR A 78 -16.41 -1.74 -16.27
C TYR A 78 -16.34 -2.09 -14.78
N LEU A 79 -17.48 -2.37 -14.16
CA LEU A 79 -17.55 -2.73 -12.75
C LEU A 79 -18.03 -4.17 -12.59
N THR A 80 -17.23 -4.99 -11.92
CA THR A 80 -17.60 -6.34 -11.53
C THR A 80 -17.94 -6.36 -10.05
N THR A 81 -19.15 -6.82 -9.72
CA THR A 81 -19.59 -7.03 -8.33
C THR A 81 -19.57 -8.52 -8.03
N ASN A 82 -18.78 -8.94 -7.04
CA ASN A 82 -18.69 -10.33 -6.59
C ASN A 82 -19.15 -10.45 -5.14
N THR A 83 -20.09 -11.34 -4.86
CA THR A 83 -20.58 -11.60 -3.49
C THR A 83 -20.06 -12.94 -2.99
N ARG A 84 -19.53 -12.96 -1.76
CA ARG A 84 -19.06 -14.20 -1.12
C ARG A 84 -19.43 -14.20 0.37
N ALA A 85 -20.05 -15.29 0.82
CA ALA A 85 -20.25 -15.55 2.23
C ALA A 85 -18.97 -16.14 2.85
N SER A 86 -18.59 -15.69 4.03
CA SER A 86 -17.54 -16.33 4.82
C SER A 86 -18.06 -17.60 5.49
N ILE A 87 -17.12 -18.39 6.01
CA ILE A 87 -17.42 -19.58 6.82
C ILE A 87 -18.20 -19.26 8.12
N GLN A 88 -18.28 -17.97 8.50
CA GLN A 88 -19.01 -17.47 9.67
C GLN A 88 -20.37 -16.85 9.28
N ASN A 89 -20.88 -17.11 8.07
CA ASN A 89 -22.11 -16.50 7.52
C ASN A 89 -22.08 -14.96 7.42
N ILE A 90 -20.89 -14.36 7.26
CA ILE A 90 -20.76 -12.94 6.97
C ILE A 90 -20.71 -12.75 5.45
N ASN A 91 -21.63 -11.96 4.90
CA ASN A 91 -21.67 -11.68 3.46
C ASN A 91 -20.74 -10.51 3.11
N TYR A 92 -19.82 -10.74 2.18
CA TYR A 92 -18.94 -9.73 1.62
C TYR A 92 -19.32 -9.44 0.18
N VAL A 93 -19.23 -8.16 -0.19
CA VAL A 93 -19.33 -7.70 -1.58
C VAL A 93 -18.00 -7.08 -1.96
N CYS A 94 -17.38 -7.59 -3.01
CA CYS A 94 -16.17 -7.06 -3.61
C CYS A 94 -16.53 -6.37 -4.92
N PHE A 95 -16.11 -5.11 -5.07
CA PHE A 95 -16.24 -4.35 -6.30
C PHE A 95 -14.87 -4.28 -6.96
N THR A 96 -14.77 -4.70 -8.22
CA THR A 96 -13.55 -4.59 -9.02
C THR A 96 -13.85 -3.72 -10.24
N ALA A 97 -13.13 -2.61 -10.37
CA ALA A 97 -13.21 -1.75 -11.54
C ALA A 97 -12.12 -2.16 -12.55
N HIS A 98 -12.49 -2.30 -13.81
CA HIS A 98 -11.62 -2.60 -14.93
C HIS A 98 -11.70 -1.46 -15.94
N PHE A 99 -10.58 -1.04 -16.50
CA PHE A 99 -10.53 -0.08 -17.60
C PHE A 99 -9.54 -0.55 -18.66
N THR A 100 -9.75 -0.14 -19.90
CA THR A 100 -8.81 -0.41 -21.01
C THR A 100 -7.93 0.80 -21.21
N ASP A 101 -6.60 0.61 -21.10
CA ASP A 101 -5.66 1.65 -21.47
C ASP A 101 -5.58 1.75 -23.01
N ILE A 102 -5.89 2.94 -23.52
CA ILE A 102 -5.89 3.25 -24.96
C ILE A 102 -4.54 3.80 -25.44
N HIS A 103 -3.57 3.94 -24.54
CA HIS A 103 -2.25 4.52 -24.79
C HIS A 103 -1.08 3.54 -24.54
N ALA A 104 -1.36 2.24 -24.44
CA ALA A 104 -0.36 1.18 -24.26
C ALA A 104 0.54 0.98 -25.50
#